data_AF-A0AAE1S7N5-F1
#
_entry.id   AF-A0AAE1S7N5-F1
#
_cell.length_a   1.000
_cell.length_b   1.000
_cell.length_c   1.000
_cell.angle_alpha   90.00
_cell.angle_beta   90.00
_cell.angle_gamma   90.00
#
_symmetry.space_group_name_H-M   'P 1'
#
loop_
_entity.id
_entity.type
_entity.pdbx_description
1 polymer ?
#
loop_
_entity_poly.entity_id
_entity_poly.type
_entity_poly.pdbx_seq_one_letter_code
_entity_poly.pdbx_strand_id
1 'polypeptide(L)'
;MISQVLKNQDKFDANIKELNNLISSHSTSIKQLESQFGKIASTLNPRQKGTLPSDMVGNPRNEGVSHCLTISTRSGKVLEESKMPMDIVDRVAVEKLKKSDEKMVDDFVLIEDKSDDKEKVDEE
;
A
#
# COMPACT_ATOMS: atom_id res chain seq x y z
N MET A 1 -43.64 -42.16 34.73
CA MET A 1 -43.39 -41.59 33.39
C MET A 1 -42.98 -40.12 33.48
N ILE A 2 -43.79 -39.24 34.07
CA ILE A 2 -43.50 -37.79 34.18
C ILE A 2 -42.13 -37.51 34.83
N SER A 3 -41.80 -38.17 35.94
CA SER A 3 -40.50 -37.98 36.61
C SER A 3 -39.28 -38.33 35.73
N GLN A 4 -39.40 -39.31 34.82
CA GLN A 4 -38.31 -39.65 33.90
C GLN A 4 -38.16 -38.58 32.80
N VAL A 5 -39.29 -38.05 32.30
CA VAL A 5 -39.30 -36.96 31.32
C VAL A 5 -38.62 -35.72 31.89
N LEU A 6 -38.93 -35.35 33.13
CA LEU A 6 -38.30 -34.22 33.81
C LEU A 6 -36.78 -34.41 33.97
N LYS A 7 -36.33 -35.59 34.42
CA LYS A 7 -34.89 -35.89 34.51
C LYS A 7 -34.17 -35.80 33.16
N ASN A 8 -34.83 -36.22 32.09
CA ASN A 8 -34.27 -36.13 30.74
C ASN A 8 -34.19 -34.68 30.27
N GLN A 9 -35.17 -33.85 30.63
CA GLN A 9 -35.18 -32.42 30.34
C GLN A 9 -34.04 -31.69 31.07
N ASP A 10 -33.87 -31.92 32.37
CA ASP A 10 -32.78 -31.31 33.16
C ASP A 10 -31.40 -31.67 32.59
N LYS A 11 -31.23 -32.93 32.15
CA LYS A 11 -30.00 -33.40 31.51
C LYS A 11 -29.76 -32.72 30.17
N PHE A 12 -30.81 -32.52 29.39
CA PHE A 12 -30.72 -31.82 28.11
C PHE A 12 -30.36 -30.34 28.30
N ASP A 13 -30.98 -29.67 29.27
CA ASP A 13 -30.69 -28.27 29.61
C ASP A 13 -29.24 -28.10 30.10
N ALA A 14 -28.73 -29.05 30.90
CA ALA A 14 -27.33 -29.08 31.31
C ALA A 14 -26.38 -29.21 30.10
N ASN A 15 -26.67 -30.13 29.18
CA ASN A 15 -25.88 -30.31 27.96
C ASN A 15 -25.89 -29.05 27.08
N ILE A 16 -27.04 -28.38 26.94
CA ILE A 16 -27.13 -27.11 26.19
C ILE A 16 -26.27 -26.02 26.84
N LYS A 17 -26.30 -25.91 28.17
CA LYS A 17 -25.44 -24.95 28.88
C LYS A 17 -23.96 -25.23 28.64
N GLU A 18 -23.56 -26.49 28.68
CA GLU A 18 -22.18 -26.90 28.40
C GLU A 18 -21.76 -26.54 26.96
N LEU A 19 -22.60 -26.84 25.97
CA LEU A 19 -22.37 -26.46 24.57
C LEU A 19 -22.27 -24.94 24.39
N ASN A 20 -23.17 -24.17 25.00
CA ASN A 20 -23.12 -22.70 24.91
C ASN A 20 -21.84 -22.13 25.53
N ASN A 21 -21.38 -22.69 26.64
CA ASN A 21 -20.11 -22.29 27.27
C ASN A 21 -18.91 -22.63 26.36
N LEU A 22 -18.91 -23.81 25.75
CA LEU A 22 -17.87 -24.22 24.82
C LEU A 22 -17.82 -23.32 23.58
N ILE A 23 -18.99 -23.03 22.99
CA ILE A 23 -19.12 -22.11 21.85
C ILE A 23 -18.64 -20.71 22.24
N SER A 24 -19.01 -20.22 23.43
CA SER A 24 -18.57 -18.91 23.91
C SER A 24 -17.06 -18.85 24.09
N SER A 25 -16.47 -19.89 24.69
CA SER A 25 -15.02 -20.04 24.83
C SER A 25 -14.33 -20.03 23.47
N HIS A 26 -14.78 -20.86 22.52
CA HIS A 26 -14.23 -20.88 21.17
C HIS A 26 -14.38 -19.54 20.44
N SER A 27 -15.53 -18.88 20.56
CA SER A 27 -15.76 -17.54 20.01
C SER A 27 -14.74 -16.53 20.56
N THR A 28 -14.45 -16.57 21.87
CA THR A 28 -13.43 -15.71 22.46
C THR A 28 -12.02 -16.03 21.98
N SER A 29 -11.65 -17.31 21.88
CA SER A 29 -10.35 -17.72 21.36
C SER A 29 -10.15 -17.32 19.89
N ILE A 30 -11.18 -17.46 19.05
CA ILE A 30 -11.14 -17.03 17.65
C ILE A 30 -10.92 -15.51 17.56
N LYS A 31 -11.69 -14.71 18.31
CA LYS A 31 -11.50 -13.24 18.35
C LYS A 31 -10.10 -12.83 18.79
N GLN A 32 -9.52 -13.56 19.76
CA GLN A 32 -8.14 -13.32 20.19
C GLN A 32 -7.13 -13.63 19.09
N LEU A 33 -7.30 -14.76 18.38
CA LEU A 33 -6.45 -15.13 17.25
C LEU A 33 -6.56 -14.12 16.10
N GLU A 34 -7.77 -13.68 15.76
CA GLU A 34 -8.01 -12.63 14.76
C GLU A 34 -7.29 -11.33 15.13
N SER A 35 -7.35 -10.92 16.40
CA SER A 35 -6.65 -9.73 16.89
C SER A 35 -5.12 -9.87 16.79
N GLN A 36 -4.58 -11.04 17.15
CA GLN A 36 -3.15 -11.32 17.03
C GLN A 36 -2.71 -11.32 15.56
N PHE A 37 -3.48 -11.96 14.68
CA PHE A 37 -3.22 -11.97 13.26
C PHE A 37 -3.28 -10.57 12.65
N GLY A 38 -4.26 -9.74 13.06
CA GLY A 38 -4.35 -8.34 12.63
C GLY A 38 -3.12 -7.52 13.04
N LYS A 39 -2.58 -7.74 14.25
CA LYS A 39 -1.31 -7.12 14.70
C LYS A 39 -0.11 -7.63 13.89
N ILE A 40 -0.03 -8.93 13.64
CA ILE A 40 1.05 -9.49 12.82
C ILE A 40 0.99 -8.90 11.41
N ALA A 41 -0.18 -8.88 10.78
CA ALA A 41 -0.39 -8.28 9.47
C ALA A 41 -0.02 -6.79 9.42
N SER A 42 -0.32 -6.02 10.47
CA SER A 42 0.09 -4.61 10.53
C SER A 42 1.59 -4.43 10.73
N THR A 43 2.25 -5.31 11.49
CA THR A 43 3.72 -5.28 11.65
C THR A 43 4.47 -5.74 10.40
N LEU A 44 3.93 -6.72 9.67
CA LEU A 44 4.52 -7.27 8.44
C LEU A 44 4.24 -6.40 7.21
N ASN A 45 3.31 -5.45 7.30
CA ASN A 45 3.02 -4.51 6.23
C ASN A 45 3.59 -3.12 6.59
N PRO A 46 4.91 -2.90 6.51
CA PRO A 46 5.47 -1.57 6.61
C PRO A 46 4.98 -0.79 5.39
N ARG A 47 3.87 -0.06 5.55
CA ARG A 47 3.42 0.91 4.55
C ARG A 47 4.41 2.08 4.54
N GLN A 48 5.55 1.91 3.89
CA GLN A 48 6.29 3.04 3.35
C GLN A 48 5.68 3.38 1.99
N LYS A 49 4.80 4.40 1.95
CA LYS A 49 4.81 5.25 0.75
C LYS A 49 6.17 5.92 0.77
N GLY A 50 6.96 5.64 -0.26
CA GLY A 50 8.36 6.02 -0.35
C GLY A 50 8.59 7.44 0.11
N THR A 51 9.32 7.57 1.21
CA THR A 51 10.38 8.54 1.29
C THR A 51 11.62 7.72 1.58
N LEU A 52 12.36 7.41 0.52
CA LEU A 52 13.67 6.82 0.68
C LEU A 52 14.52 7.85 1.46
N PRO A 53 15.55 7.43 2.22
CA PRO A 53 16.52 8.37 2.77
C PRO A 53 17.20 9.24 1.69
N SER A 54 17.09 8.81 0.43
CA SER A 54 17.53 9.49 -0.78
C SER A 54 16.44 10.36 -1.44
N ASP A 55 15.32 10.63 -0.79
CA ASP A 55 14.35 11.64 -1.22
C ASP A 55 15.04 13.02 -1.21
N MET A 56 15.65 13.29 -2.36
CA MET A 56 16.01 14.56 -2.95
C MET A 56 16.29 15.70 -1.96
N VAL A 57 17.42 15.62 -1.25
CA VAL A 57 18.23 16.84 -1.14
C VAL A 57 18.57 17.20 -2.59
N GLY A 58 18.00 18.30 -3.09
CA GLY A 58 18.24 18.77 -4.44
C GLY A 58 19.74 18.73 -4.73
N ASN A 59 20.12 18.22 -5.90
CA ASN A 59 21.52 18.10 -6.30
C ASN A 59 22.24 19.44 -6.07
N PRO A 60 23.20 19.55 -5.13
CA PRO A 60 23.88 20.81 -4.86
C PRO A 60 24.73 21.28 -6.06
N ARG A 61 24.94 20.44 -7.09
CA ARG A 61 25.50 20.92 -8.37
C ARG A 61 24.62 21.96 -9.06
N ASN A 62 23.31 22.00 -8.78
CA ASN A 62 22.43 23.05 -9.30
C ASN A 62 22.54 24.35 -8.50
N GLU A 63 23.01 24.30 -7.25
CA GLU A 63 23.31 25.49 -6.45
C GLU A 63 24.76 25.99 -6.66
N GLY A 64 25.61 25.18 -7.30
CA GLY A 64 27.05 25.38 -7.42
C GLY A 64 27.57 25.76 -8.81
N VAL A 65 26.73 26.19 -9.76
CA VAL A 65 27.22 26.72 -11.07
C VAL A 65 28.00 28.04 -10.88
N SER A 66 28.01 28.62 -9.67
CA SER A 66 28.69 29.87 -9.33
C SER A 66 30.14 29.72 -8.87
N HIS A 67 30.63 28.51 -8.55
CA HIS A 67 31.91 28.35 -7.83
C HIS A 67 33.07 27.81 -8.67
N CYS A 68 32.90 27.58 -9.97
CA CYS A 68 34.00 27.15 -10.84
C CYS A 68 33.77 27.64 -12.28
N LEU A 69 33.92 28.94 -12.53
CA LEU A 69 33.88 29.53 -13.88
C LEU A 69 35.17 30.29 -14.25
N THR A 70 36.18 30.28 -13.36
CA THR A 70 37.38 31.11 -13.52
C THR A 70 38.61 30.23 -13.57
N ILE A 71 39.06 29.90 -14.78
CA ILE A 71 40.34 29.21 -15.00
C ILE A 71 41.42 30.28 -15.19
N SER A 72 42.34 30.38 -14.23
CA SER A 72 43.52 31.26 -14.31
C SER A 72 44.77 30.47 -14.72
N THR A 73 45.47 30.97 -15.73
CA THR A 73 46.74 30.38 -16.20
C THR A 73 47.92 30.88 -15.36
N ARG A 74 49.06 30.14 -15.34
CA ARG A 74 50.28 30.55 -14.60
C ARG A 74 50.81 31.94 -15.00
N SER A 75 50.44 32.45 -16.17
CA SER A 75 50.79 33.81 -16.64
C SER A 75 49.80 34.89 -16.17
N GLY A 76 48.82 34.55 -15.33
CA GLY A 76 47.84 35.47 -14.78
C GLY A 76 46.66 35.80 -15.72
N LYS A 77 46.57 35.15 -16.89
CA LYS A 77 45.40 35.33 -17.79
C LYS A 77 44.22 34.52 -17.27
N VAL A 78 43.09 35.19 -17.10
CA VAL A 78 41.80 34.59 -16.76
C VAL A 78 41.05 34.29 -18.05
N LEU A 79 40.60 33.04 -18.22
CA LEU A 79 39.72 32.61 -19.31
C LEU A 79 38.28 32.64 -18.81
N GLU A 80 37.44 33.50 -19.41
CA GLU A 80 35.99 33.48 -19.18
C GLU A 80 35.35 32.33 -19.99
N GLU A 81 34.48 31.55 -19.36
CA GLU A 81 33.76 30.50 -20.06
C GLU A 81 32.77 31.08 -21.06
N SER A 82 32.87 30.62 -22.31
CA SER A 82 31.89 30.94 -23.35
C SER A 82 30.53 30.39 -22.95
N LYS A 83 29.52 31.25 -22.83
CA LYS A 83 28.12 30.87 -22.60
C LYS A 83 27.62 30.03 -23.77
N MET A 84 27.71 28.71 -23.66
CA MET A 84 26.95 27.80 -24.52
C MET A 84 25.49 27.83 -24.06
N PRO A 85 24.51 28.11 -24.93
CA PRO A 85 23.11 28.08 -24.56
C PRO A 85 22.68 26.67 -24.16
N MET A 86 22.02 26.58 -23.00
CA MET A 86 21.60 25.35 -22.32
C MET A 86 20.59 24.48 -23.11
N ASP A 87 20.06 24.96 -24.23
CA ASP A 87 18.89 24.36 -24.91
C ASP A 87 19.16 23.02 -25.63
N ILE A 88 20.44 22.64 -25.81
CA ILE A 88 20.79 21.45 -26.61
C ILE A 88 20.75 20.16 -25.77
N VAL A 89 21.01 20.25 -24.46
CA VAL A 89 21.14 19.06 -23.60
C VAL A 89 19.76 18.43 -23.30
N ASP A 90 18.74 19.26 -23.11
CA ASP A 90 17.38 18.81 -22.76
C ASP A 90 16.67 18.08 -23.92
N ARG A 91 16.89 18.50 -25.18
CA ARG A 91 16.26 17.85 -26.34
C ARG A 91 16.68 16.39 -26.52
N VAL A 92 17.94 16.06 -26.25
CA VAL A 92 18.46 14.70 -26.42
C VAL A 92 17.93 13.74 -25.35
N ALA A 93 17.65 14.25 -24.15
CA ALA A 93 17.10 13.44 -23.05
C ALA A 93 15.61 13.10 -23.26
N VAL A 94 14.82 14.05 -23.77
CA VAL A 94 13.36 13.87 -23.97
C VAL A 94 13.04 12.84 -25.06
N GLU A 95 13.85 12.72 -26.12
CA GLU A 95 13.59 11.72 -27.18
C GLU A 95 13.88 10.28 -26.74
N LYS A 96 14.75 10.05 -25.75
CA LYS A 96 15.05 8.70 -25.25
C LYS A 96 13.95 8.12 -24.37
N LEU A 97 13.13 8.96 -23.72
CA LEU A 97 12.08 8.52 -22.80
C LEU A 97 10.76 8.14 -23.50
N LYS A 98 10.46 8.71 -24.68
CA LYS A 98 9.19 8.44 -25.37
C LYS A 98 9.06 7.04 -25.97
N LYS A 99 10.13 6.25 -26.05
CA LYS A 99 10.13 4.92 -26.69
C LYS A 99 9.90 3.74 -25.74
N SER A 100 9.87 3.95 -24.42
CA SER A 100 9.72 2.87 -23.43
C SER A 100 8.29 2.60 -22.97
N ASP A 101 7.35 3.52 -23.19
CA ASP A 101 6.08 3.52 -22.45
C ASP A 101 4.91 2.87 -23.21
N GLU A 102 5.12 2.34 -24.42
CA GLU A 102 4.05 1.73 -25.24
C GLU A 102 3.83 0.22 -25.01
N LYS A 103 4.54 -0.43 -24.07
CA LYS A 103 4.43 -1.89 -23.88
C LYS A 103 4.29 -2.34 -22.43
N MET A 104 3.22 -1.95 -21.73
CA MET A 104 2.76 -2.68 -20.54
C MET A 104 1.38 -2.19 -20.09
N VAL A 105 0.36 -2.44 -20.89
CA VAL A 105 -1.03 -2.43 -20.40
C VAL A 105 -1.68 -3.65 -21.03
N ASP A 106 -1.76 -4.74 -20.25
CA ASP A 106 -2.76 -5.82 -20.35
C ASP A 106 -2.37 -6.91 -19.35
N ASP A 107 -2.69 -6.68 -18.07
CA ASP A 107 -2.98 -7.74 -17.07
C ASP A 107 -3.37 -7.09 -15.73
N PHE A 108 -4.51 -6.40 -15.71
CA PHE A 108 -5.21 -6.12 -14.47
C PHE A 108 -6.68 -6.47 -14.68
N VAL A 109 -7.03 -7.72 -14.39
CA VAL A 109 -8.42 -8.17 -14.35
C VAL A 109 -9.12 -7.39 -13.25
N LEU A 110 -9.99 -6.47 -13.64
CA LEU A 110 -10.98 -5.85 -12.75
C LEU A 110 -12.00 -6.94 -12.40
N ILE A 111 -12.04 -7.35 -11.14
CA ILE A 111 -13.18 -8.10 -10.61
C ILE A 111 -14.31 -7.08 -10.45
N GLU A 112 -15.31 -7.16 -11.31
CA GLU A 112 -16.55 -6.39 -11.18
C GLU A 112 -17.35 -6.95 -9.99
N ASP A 113 -17.59 -6.12 -8.98
CA ASP A 113 -18.65 -6.34 -7.99
C ASP A 113 -20.00 -6.24 -8.72
N LYS A 114 -20.61 -7.40 -8.99
CA LYS A 114 -22.00 -7.50 -9.44
C LYS A 114 -22.93 -7.29 -8.24
N SER A 115 -23.33 -6.05 -7.99
CA SER A 115 -24.53 -5.74 -7.22
C SER A 115 -25.73 -5.66 -8.17
N ASP A 116 -26.46 -6.77 -8.34
CA ASP A 116 -27.72 -6.78 -9.08
C ASP A 116 -28.91 -6.45 -8.18
N ASP A 117 -29.79 -5.62 -8.75
CA ASP A 117 -30.87 -4.84 -8.15
C ASP A 117 -32.13 -5.61 -7.71
N LYS A 118 -32.76 -5.06 -6.66
CA LYS A 118 -34.20 -4.84 -6.43
C LYS A 118 -35.22 -5.86 -6.97
N GLU A 119 -35.73 -6.69 -6.06
CA GLU A 119 -37.03 -7.34 -6.21
C GLU A 119 -38.13 -6.35 -5.76
N LYS A 120 -38.93 -5.91 -6.74
CA LYS A 120 -40.14 -5.11 -6.52
C LYS A 120 -41.29 -6.10 -6.34
N VAL A 121 -41.80 -6.23 -5.11
CA VAL A 121 -43.04 -6.95 -4.82
C VAL A 121 -44.17 -5.94 -4.95
N ASP A 122 -45.01 -6.12 -5.96
CA ASP A 122 -46.27 -5.40 -6.09
C ASP A 122 -47.28 -6.02 -5.10
N GLU A 123 -47.64 -5.26 -4.06
CA GLU A 123 -48.87 -5.44 -3.27
C GLU A 123 -49.78 -4.24 -3.57
N GLU A 124 -50.86 -4.47 -4.33
CA GLU A 124 -52.28 -4.24 -3.95
C GLU A 124 -53.21 -4.49 -5.15
#